data_AF-A0A8E1QY26-F1
#
_entry.id   AF-A0A8E1QY26-F1
#
_cell.length_a   1.000
_cell.length_b   1.000
_cell.length_c   1.000
_cell.angle_alpha   90.00
_cell.angle_beta   90.00
_cell.angle_gamma   90.00
#
_symmetry.space_group_name_H-M   'P 1'
#
loop_
_entity.id
_entity.type
_entity.pdbx_description
1 polymer ?
#
loop_
_entity_poly.entity_id
_entity_poly.type
_entity_poly.pdbx_seq_one_letter_code
_entity_poly.pdbx_strand_id
1 'polypeptide(L)'
;MRHFSRYIVLFLVFFAAFDMFAQNKDVQDMHKVKRSETIFGIARKYGITVSELIKANPEMNDPNYELKKGDYIIIPKSGKSVVSKSVNTSDKAIKTSSKSVKVGVLLPLHNVDGDGRRMLEYYRGLLMACDDLKKEGLSIEINACNLPIDGNVYQTLSTAGLNKADVIFGPLYTKQVKPIADFAKDNGAKLVIPFSINGNDVASNSNIFQVYQSPEYFYNEVIKHFVYRFSNYHVVVIDCNDRTSDKGVFTFGLRKELEARNISCNVTNLNSSDAMFAKSFSAVKPNMVILNTGRSPELNQVLERLDALTGEHPSLAVSLFGYTEWLMYVKYNQEKFFKYDTYIPTAAYYNSYSTKVKTLENRYMRWFKSSMMDYLPRFALTGYDHGMFFLRGIYNNGKKFNGSTADKNAVQTPLHFTKLGSGGYQNAGFMFVHYNRNNTISLINF
;
A
#
# COMPACT_ATOMS: atom_id res chain seq x y z
N MET A 1 -71.27 -69.10 -14.70
CA MET A 1 -70.58 -68.94 -16.00
C MET A 1 -71.24 -67.84 -16.86
N ARG A 2 -70.96 -66.57 -16.56
CA ARG A 2 -71.14 -65.41 -17.48
C ARG A 2 -70.58 -64.08 -16.96
N HIS A 3 -70.01 -64.05 -15.75
CA HIS A 3 -69.24 -62.90 -15.23
C HIS A 3 -67.72 -63.15 -15.14
N PHE A 4 -67.24 -64.31 -15.59
CA PHE A 4 -65.83 -64.72 -15.50
C PHE A 4 -64.96 -64.23 -16.67
N SER A 5 -65.56 -63.59 -17.69
CA SER A 5 -64.85 -63.21 -18.93
C SER A 5 -64.50 -61.72 -19.04
N ARG A 6 -64.93 -60.87 -18.10
CA ARG A 6 -64.59 -59.43 -18.09
C ARG A 6 -63.39 -59.07 -17.23
N TYR A 7 -62.99 -59.94 -16.30
CA TYR A 7 -61.81 -59.71 -15.46
C TYR A 7 -60.53 -60.35 -15.99
N ILE A 8 -60.62 -61.27 -16.95
CA ILE A 8 -59.44 -61.91 -17.57
C ILE A 8 -58.78 -61.01 -18.64
N VAL A 9 -59.54 -60.10 -19.26
CA VAL A 9 -58.99 -59.09 -20.19
C VAL A 9 -58.39 -57.89 -19.45
N LEU A 10 -58.84 -57.61 -18.22
CA LEU A 10 -58.25 -56.57 -17.35
C LEU A 10 -56.99 -57.04 -16.62
N PHE A 11 -56.80 -58.35 -16.43
CA PHE A 11 -55.59 -58.91 -15.82
C PHE A 11 -54.45 -59.15 -16.83
N LEU A 12 -54.76 -59.24 -18.13
CA LEU A 12 -53.78 -59.41 -19.22
C LEU A 12 -53.30 -58.09 -19.85
N VAL A 13 -53.89 -56.95 -19.52
CA VAL A 13 -53.37 -55.62 -19.88
C VAL A 13 -52.50 -55.01 -18.77
N PHE A 14 -52.50 -55.59 -17.56
CA PHE A 14 -51.62 -55.15 -16.47
C PHE A 14 -50.20 -55.76 -16.52
N PHE A 15 -49.92 -56.65 -17.49
CA PHE A 15 -48.62 -57.31 -17.65
C PHE A 15 -47.89 -56.99 -18.98
N ALA A 16 -48.40 -56.05 -19.77
CA ALA A 16 -47.79 -55.63 -21.04
C ALA A 16 -47.46 -54.12 -21.04
N ALA A 17 -46.65 -53.69 -20.07
CA ALA A 17 -45.85 -52.46 -20.13
C ALA A 17 -44.77 -52.49 -19.03
N PHE A 18 -44.02 -53.58 -18.95
CA PHE A 18 -42.67 -53.53 -18.37
C PHE A 18 -41.68 -53.38 -19.51
N ASP A 19 -41.64 -52.18 -20.10
CA ASP A 19 -40.39 -51.73 -20.67
C ASP A 19 -39.50 -51.35 -19.50
N MET A 20 -38.42 -52.11 -19.35
CA MET A 20 -37.28 -51.73 -18.55
C MET A 20 -36.73 -50.40 -19.09
N PHE A 21 -37.26 -49.28 -18.61
CA PHE A 21 -36.39 -48.14 -18.40
C PHE A 21 -35.51 -48.52 -17.21
N ALA A 22 -34.34 -49.07 -17.53
CA ALA A 22 -33.17 -48.86 -16.70
C ALA A 22 -33.01 -47.34 -16.54
N GLN A 23 -33.68 -46.76 -15.55
CA GLN A 23 -33.30 -45.46 -15.05
C GLN A 23 -31.88 -45.66 -14.56
N ASN A 24 -30.92 -45.08 -15.28
CA ASN A 24 -29.65 -44.71 -14.69
C ASN A 24 -30.00 -44.00 -13.39
N LYS A 25 -29.81 -44.70 -12.26
CA LYS A 25 -29.73 -44.06 -10.96
C LYS A 25 -28.53 -43.13 -11.07
N ASP A 26 -28.77 -41.90 -11.49
CA ASP A 26 -27.92 -40.80 -11.13
C ASP A 26 -28.06 -40.60 -9.63
N VAL A 27 -27.35 -41.45 -8.89
CA VAL A 27 -27.01 -41.16 -7.50
C VAL A 27 -26.24 -39.86 -7.57
N GLN A 28 -26.93 -38.77 -7.23
CA GLN A 28 -26.35 -37.46 -7.04
C GLN A 28 -25.44 -37.57 -5.80
N ASP A 29 -24.15 -37.30 -5.96
CA ASP A 29 -23.26 -37.23 -4.81
C ASP A 29 -23.66 -36.02 -3.97
N MET A 30 -24.23 -36.28 -2.80
CA MET A 30 -24.53 -35.22 -1.83
C MET A 30 -23.34 -35.04 -0.89
N HIS A 31 -22.95 -33.79 -0.69
CA HIS A 31 -21.90 -33.43 0.25
C HIS A 31 -22.51 -32.88 1.54
N LYS A 32 -22.23 -33.54 2.68
CA LYS A 32 -22.57 -33.02 4.01
C LYS A 32 -21.53 -32.02 4.47
N VAL A 33 -21.93 -30.77 4.64
CA VAL A 33 -21.09 -29.65 5.04
C VAL A 33 -20.53 -29.86 6.45
N LYS A 34 -19.21 -29.83 6.57
CA LYS A 34 -18.45 -29.86 7.83
C LYS A 34 -18.24 -28.45 8.37
N ARG A 35 -17.82 -28.40 9.65
CA ARG A 35 -17.47 -27.13 10.31
C ARG A 35 -16.37 -26.43 9.51
N SER A 36 -16.58 -25.14 9.22
CA SER A 36 -15.64 -24.27 8.51
C SER A 36 -15.39 -24.61 7.02
N GLU A 37 -16.21 -25.45 6.39
CA GLU A 37 -16.24 -25.55 4.92
C GLU A 37 -16.95 -24.34 4.31
N THR A 38 -16.54 -23.92 3.11
CA THR A 38 -17.14 -22.83 2.35
C THR A 38 -17.59 -23.34 0.97
N ILE A 39 -18.53 -22.65 0.32
CA ILE A 39 -19.01 -22.99 -1.03
C ILE A 39 -17.82 -23.13 -2.01
N PHE A 40 -16.85 -22.21 -1.92
CA PHE A 40 -15.61 -22.27 -2.70
C PHE A 40 -14.75 -23.49 -2.37
N GLY A 41 -14.56 -23.79 -1.08
CA GLY A 41 -13.79 -24.96 -0.64
C GLY A 41 -14.40 -26.28 -1.12
N ILE A 42 -15.73 -26.36 -1.13
CA ILE A 42 -16.45 -27.54 -1.61
C ILE A 42 -16.37 -27.65 -3.13
N ALA A 43 -16.59 -26.57 -3.89
CA ALA A 43 -16.44 -26.58 -5.35
C ALA A 43 -15.03 -27.05 -5.77
N ARG A 44 -13.99 -26.53 -5.11
CA ARG A 44 -12.60 -26.93 -5.33
C ARG A 44 -12.36 -28.41 -5.00
N LYS A 45 -12.93 -28.92 -3.91
CA LYS A 45 -12.80 -30.33 -3.49
C LYS A 45 -13.32 -31.30 -4.55
N TYR A 46 -14.40 -30.92 -5.24
CA TYR A 46 -15.04 -31.75 -6.27
C TYR A 46 -14.59 -31.40 -7.70
N GLY A 47 -13.63 -30.48 -7.88
CA GLY A 47 -13.10 -30.13 -9.19
C GLY A 47 -14.10 -29.44 -10.12
N ILE A 48 -15.13 -28.81 -9.55
CA ILE A 48 -16.18 -28.08 -10.27
C ILE A 48 -16.04 -26.57 -10.00
N THR A 49 -16.66 -25.76 -10.85
CA THR A 49 -16.74 -24.32 -10.63
C THR A 49 -17.79 -23.99 -9.58
N VAL A 50 -17.63 -22.85 -8.89
CA VAL A 50 -18.67 -22.33 -7.99
C VAL A 50 -19.98 -22.08 -8.74
N SER A 51 -19.92 -21.67 -10.02
CA SER A 51 -21.11 -21.50 -10.85
C SER A 51 -21.84 -22.82 -11.11
N GLU A 52 -21.13 -23.91 -11.38
CA GLU A 52 -21.73 -25.24 -11.53
C GLU A 52 -22.34 -25.74 -10.21
N LEU A 53 -21.67 -25.48 -9.08
CA LEU A 53 -22.19 -25.82 -7.76
C LEU A 53 -23.46 -25.01 -7.42
N ILE A 54 -23.48 -23.70 -7.71
CA ILE A 54 -24.67 -22.84 -7.52
C ILE A 54 -25.81 -23.24 -8.47
N LYS A 55 -25.51 -23.62 -9.73
CA LYS A 55 -26.53 -24.14 -10.65
C LYS A 55 -27.18 -25.42 -10.14
N ALA A 56 -26.43 -26.27 -9.45
CA ALA A 56 -26.94 -27.48 -8.83
C ALA A 56 -27.66 -27.24 -7.49
N ASN A 57 -27.49 -26.06 -6.87
CA ASN A 57 -28.06 -25.68 -5.57
C ASN A 57 -28.63 -24.24 -5.66
N PRO A 58 -29.77 -24.03 -6.36
CA PRO A 58 -30.28 -22.70 -6.67
C PRO A 58 -30.56 -21.80 -5.44
N GLU A 59 -30.81 -22.38 -4.27
CA GLU A 59 -30.99 -21.70 -2.99
C GLU A 59 -29.77 -20.87 -2.57
N MET A 60 -28.57 -21.19 -3.09
CA MET A 60 -27.35 -20.41 -2.87
C MET A 60 -27.37 -19.03 -3.54
N ASN A 61 -28.34 -18.75 -4.41
CA ASN A 61 -28.52 -17.43 -5.03
C ASN A 61 -29.26 -16.44 -4.13
N ASP A 62 -29.83 -16.88 -3.00
CA ASP A 62 -30.45 -15.95 -2.04
C ASP A 62 -29.35 -15.09 -1.39
N PRO A 63 -29.46 -13.74 -1.39
CA PRO A 63 -28.50 -12.84 -0.73
C PRO A 63 -28.30 -13.12 0.76
N ASN A 64 -29.26 -13.77 1.42
CA ASN A 64 -29.21 -14.15 2.83
C ASN A 64 -28.82 -15.62 3.04
N TYR A 65 -28.42 -16.34 1.99
CA TYR A 65 -28.00 -17.73 2.10
C TYR A 65 -26.67 -17.84 2.86
N GLU A 66 -26.69 -18.61 3.95
CA GLU A 66 -25.51 -19.00 4.70
C GLU A 66 -25.36 -20.52 4.68
N LEU A 67 -24.18 -21.00 4.28
CA LEU A 67 -23.85 -22.43 4.30
C LEU A 67 -23.61 -22.87 5.76
N LYS A 68 -24.48 -23.74 6.30
CA LYS A 68 -24.41 -24.18 7.70
C LYS A 68 -23.83 -25.58 7.82
N LYS A 69 -23.17 -25.82 8.95
CA LYS A 69 -22.67 -27.16 9.31
C LYS A 69 -23.85 -28.14 9.37
N GLY A 70 -23.73 -29.25 8.64
CA GLY A 70 -24.73 -30.30 8.61
C GLY A 70 -25.65 -30.24 7.39
N ASP A 71 -25.62 -29.14 6.62
CA ASP A 71 -26.34 -29.00 5.37
C ASP A 71 -25.87 -30.05 4.35
N TYR A 72 -26.77 -30.48 3.47
CA TYR A 72 -26.43 -31.33 2.34
C TYR A 72 -26.57 -30.53 1.06
N ILE A 73 -25.49 -30.47 0.29
CA ILE A 73 -25.48 -29.79 -1.01
C ILE A 73 -25.20 -30.78 -2.13
N ILE A 74 -25.84 -30.56 -3.27
CA ILE A 74 -25.78 -31.41 -4.46
C ILE A 74 -24.47 -31.12 -5.20
N ILE A 75 -23.67 -32.16 -5.45
CA ILE A 75 -22.47 -32.05 -6.28
C ILE A 75 -22.80 -32.52 -7.70
N PRO A 76 -22.73 -31.64 -8.72
CA PRO A 76 -22.93 -32.05 -10.11
C PRO A 76 -21.80 -32.99 -10.57
N LYS A 77 -22.14 -34.09 -11.25
CA LYS A 77 -21.15 -34.96 -11.89
C LYS A 77 -20.54 -34.23 -13.10
N SER A 78 -19.25 -33.90 -13.02
CA SER A 78 -18.50 -33.41 -14.18
C SER A 78 -18.20 -34.58 -15.13
N GLY A 79 -18.87 -34.62 -16.27
CA GLY A 79 -18.45 -35.45 -17.40
C GLY A 79 -17.16 -34.88 -17.98
N LYS A 80 -16.13 -35.73 -18.15
CA LYS A 80 -14.91 -35.41 -18.92
C LYS A 80 -15.32 -34.79 -20.26
N SER A 81 -15.06 -33.49 -20.45
CA SER A 81 -15.46 -32.78 -21.66
C SER A 81 -14.63 -33.27 -22.86
N VAL A 82 -15.32 -33.97 -23.76
CA VAL A 82 -14.87 -34.30 -25.11
C VAL A 82 -14.99 -33.05 -25.97
N VAL A 83 -13.91 -32.79 -26.71
CA VAL A 83 -13.73 -31.80 -27.77
C VAL A 83 -14.96 -31.66 -28.66
N SER A 84 -15.58 -30.47 -28.70
CA SER A 84 -16.44 -30.07 -29.79
C SER A 84 -15.65 -29.18 -30.77
N LYS A 85 -15.59 -29.63 -32.02
CA LYS A 85 -15.09 -28.87 -33.18
C LYS A 85 -15.93 -27.62 -33.36
N SER A 86 -15.30 -26.44 -33.31
CA SER A 86 -15.79 -25.26 -34.00
C SER A 86 -15.01 -25.06 -35.31
N VAL A 87 -15.76 -24.57 -36.28
CA VAL A 87 -15.46 -24.44 -37.71
C VAL A 87 -14.26 -23.55 -37.97
N ASN A 88 -13.51 -23.90 -39.02
CA ASN A 88 -12.42 -23.12 -39.59
C ASN A 88 -12.88 -21.71 -39.97
N THR A 89 -12.34 -20.71 -39.28
CA THR A 89 -11.99 -19.43 -39.89
C THR A 89 -10.55 -19.13 -39.50
N SER A 90 -9.72 -19.04 -40.53
CA SER A 90 -8.30 -18.76 -40.43
C SER A 90 -8.07 -17.33 -39.98
N ASP A 91 -7.95 -17.12 -38.67
CA ASP A 91 -7.18 -16.02 -38.13
C ASP A 91 -5.98 -16.61 -37.40
N LYS A 92 -4.78 -16.21 -37.83
CA LYS A 92 -3.51 -16.52 -37.15
C LYS A 92 -3.58 -15.94 -35.74
N ALA A 93 -4.12 -16.70 -34.81
CA ALA A 93 -3.95 -16.47 -33.39
C ALA A 93 -2.46 -16.70 -33.07
N ILE A 94 -1.73 -15.59 -33.01
CA ILE A 94 -0.46 -15.51 -32.31
C ILE A 94 -0.76 -16.09 -30.91
N LYS A 95 -0.15 -17.24 -30.58
CA LYS A 95 -0.05 -17.72 -29.21
C LYS A 95 0.87 -16.75 -28.45
N THR A 96 0.37 -15.56 -28.16
CA THR A 96 0.94 -14.70 -27.14
C THR A 96 0.56 -15.39 -25.84
N SER A 97 1.51 -16.03 -25.16
CA SER A 97 1.34 -16.28 -23.74
C SER A 97 1.02 -14.91 -23.13
N SER A 98 -0.22 -14.69 -22.69
CA SER A 98 -0.62 -13.39 -22.13
C SER A 98 0.27 -13.13 -20.92
N LYS A 99 1.22 -12.22 -21.07
CA LYS A 99 2.15 -11.81 -20.02
C LYS A 99 1.30 -11.33 -18.84
N SER A 100 1.35 -12.06 -17.72
CA SER A 100 0.58 -11.77 -16.50
C SER A 100 1.57 -11.58 -15.36
N VAL A 101 1.39 -10.53 -14.57
CA VAL A 101 2.18 -10.29 -13.35
C VAL A 101 1.50 -10.96 -12.18
N LYS A 102 2.21 -11.86 -11.51
CA LYS A 102 1.72 -12.61 -10.35
C LYS A 102 2.13 -11.90 -9.06
N VAL A 103 1.15 -11.51 -8.27
CA VAL A 103 1.31 -10.63 -7.12
C VAL A 103 0.89 -11.36 -5.85
N GLY A 104 1.80 -11.47 -4.90
CA GLY A 104 1.50 -11.86 -3.52
C GLY A 104 1.26 -10.64 -2.65
N VAL A 105 0.32 -10.73 -1.70
CA VAL A 105 0.17 -9.75 -0.62
C VAL A 105 0.16 -10.49 0.71
N LEU A 106 1.11 -10.16 1.59
CA LEU A 106 1.28 -10.75 2.92
C LEU A 106 1.26 -9.65 3.97
N LEU A 107 0.05 -9.28 4.41
CA LEU A 107 -0.18 -8.20 5.37
C LEU A 107 -1.26 -8.63 6.37
N PRO A 108 -1.38 -8.00 7.56
CA PRO A 108 -2.52 -8.21 8.44
C PRO A 108 -3.79 -7.63 7.80
N LEU A 109 -4.48 -8.42 6.98
CA LEU A 109 -5.67 -8.03 6.23
C LEU A 109 -6.94 -8.34 7.06
N HIS A 110 -7.17 -7.56 8.13
CA HIS A 110 -8.34 -7.69 8.99
C HIS A 110 -8.85 -6.33 9.46
N ASN A 111 -10.07 -6.27 10.00
CA ASN A 111 -10.70 -5.03 10.46
C ASN A 111 -10.85 -4.98 11.98
N VAL A 112 -9.79 -5.31 12.73
CA VAL A 112 -9.84 -5.44 14.21
C VAL A 112 -9.14 -4.27 14.89
N ASP A 113 -7.87 -4.05 14.60
CA ASP A 113 -7.04 -3.01 15.22
C ASP A 113 -6.58 -1.97 14.17
N GLY A 114 -5.72 -1.04 14.61
CA GLY A 114 -5.18 0.01 13.74
C GLY A 114 -4.30 -0.53 12.62
N ASP A 115 -3.56 -1.62 12.84
CA ASP A 115 -2.71 -2.22 11.81
C ASP A 115 -3.57 -2.86 10.73
N GLY A 116 -4.52 -3.69 11.13
CA GLY A 116 -5.43 -4.36 10.22
C GLY A 116 -6.17 -3.37 9.33
N ARG A 117 -6.75 -2.33 9.94
CA ARG A 117 -7.47 -1.28 9.19
C ARG A 117 -6.57 -0.58 8.18
N ARG A 118 -5.34 -0.22 8.57
CA ARG A 118 -4.38 0.47 7.70
C ARG A 118 -3.93 -0.42 6.54
N MET A 119 -3.69 -1.71 6.80
CA MET A 119 -3.29 -2.64 5.75
C MET A 119 -4.43 -3.02 4.81
N LEU A 120 -5.65 -3.11 5.31
CA LEU A 120 -6.83 -3.27 4.47
C LEU A 120 -7.01 -2.07 3.54
N GLU A 121 -6.82 -0.85 4.04
CA GLU A 121 -6.86 0.38 3.22
C GLU A 121 -5.72 0.44 2.20
N TYR A 122 -4.50 0.05 2.58
CA TYR A 122 -3.39 -0.10 1.63
C TYR A 122 -3.72 -1.09 0.51
N TYR A 123 -4.25 -2.26 0.86
CA TYR A 123 -4.64 -3.28 -0.11
C TYR A 123 -5.73 -2.79 -1.06
N ARG A 124 -6.70 -2.02 -0.57
CA ARG A 124 -7.72 -1.35 -1.40
C ARG A 124 -7.08 -0.39 -2.42
N GLY A 125 -6.08 0.38 -2.01
CA GLY A 125 -5.27 1.21 -2.90
C GLY A 125 -4.58 0.40 -4.00
N LEU A 126 -3.94 -0.71 -3.63
CA LEU A 126 -3.28 -1.63 -4.56
C LEU A 126 -4.28 -2.21 -5.58
N LEU A 127 -5.49 -2.57 -5.16
CA LEU A 127 -6.55 -3.04 -6.05
C LEU A 127 -7.00 -1.97 -7.05
N MET A 128 -7.08 -0.70 -6.62
CA MET A 128 -7.40 0.41 -7.53
C MET A 128 -6.31 0.63 -8.58
N ALA A 129 -5.03 0.44 -8.22
CA ALA A 129 -3.94 0.47 -9.19
C ALA A 129 -4.05 -0.70 -10.19
N CYS A 130 -4.39 -1.90 -9.71
CA CYS A 130 -4.61 -3.04 -10.60
C CYS A 130 -5.76 -2.80 -11.59
N ASP A 131 -6.84 -2.16 -11.15
CA ASP A 131 -7.97 -1.76 -12.00
C ASP A 131 -7.54 -0.79 -13.12
N ASP A 132 -6.70 0.19 -12.80
CA ASP A 132 -6.20 1.14 -13.80
C ASP A 132 -5.21 0.49 -14.77
N LEU A 133 -4.27 -0.31 -14.27
CA LEU A 133 -3.33 -1.06 -15.12
C LEU A 133 -4.04 -2.07 -16.02
N LYS A 134 -5.15 -2.68 -15.56
CA LYS A 134 -5.97 -3.55 -16.40
C LYS A 134 -6.58 -2.80 -17.58
N LYS A 135 -7.03 -1.55 -17.40
CA LYS A 135 -7.54 -0.71 -18.50
C LYS A 135 -6.45 -0.32 -19.49
N GLU A 136 -5.19 -0.31 -19.05
CA GLU A 136 -4.01 -0.15 -19.90
C GLU A 136 -3.57 -1.45 -20.60
N GLY A 137 -4.30 -2.56 -20.39
CA GLY A 137 -4.04 -3.84 -21.05
C GLY A 137 -3.12 -4.80 -20.27
N LEU A 138 -2.75 -4.49 -19.03
CA LEU A 138 -1.95 -5.39 -18.20
C LEU A 138 -2.83 -6.49 -17.59
N SER A 139 -2.33 -7.74 -17.63
CA SER A 139 -2.91 -8.85 -16.89
C SER A 139 -2.19 -8.99 -15.54
N ILE A 140 -2.96 -9.02 -14.46
CA ILE A 140 -2.45 -9.08 -13.09
C ILE A 140 -3.23 -10.16 -12.34
N GLU A 141 -2.50 -11.10 -11.73
CA GLU A 141 -3.04 -12.15 -10.87
C GLU A 141 -2.64 -11.86 -9.42
N ILE A 142 -3.60 -11.40 -8.60
CA ILE A 142 -3.39 -11.13 -7.18
C ILE A 142 -3.78 -12.33 -6.32
N ASN A 143 -2.91 -12.66 -5.37
CA ASN A 143 -3.19 -13.59 -4.28
C ASN A 143 -2.81 -12.93 -2.95
N ALA A 144 -3.83 -12.60 -2.16
CA ALA A 144 -3.69 -11.89 -0.90
C ALA A 144 -3.98 -12.84 0.26
N CYS A 145 -3.07 -12.88 1.23
CA CYS A 145 -3.17 -13.71 2.42
C CYS A 145 -3.01 -12.86 3.68
N ASN A 146 -3.92 -13.07 4.63
CA ASN A 146 -3.83 -12.46 5.95
C ASN A 146 -2.63 -13.05 6.71
N LEU A 147 -1.72 -12.18 7.16
CA LEU A 147 -0.58 -12.52 7.99
C LEU A 147 -0.60 -11.65 9.26
N PRO A 148 -1.22 -12.14 10.36
CA PRO A 148 -1.19 -11.47 11.65
C PRO A 148 0.23 -11.33 12.19
N ILE A 149 0.46 -10.42 13.15
CA ILE A 149 1.77 -10.21 13.77
C ILE A 149 2.40 -11.51 14.29
N ASP A 150 1.61 -12.35 14.97
CA ASP A 150 2.04 -13.64 15.52
C ASP A 150 1.71 -14.83 14.61
N GLY A 151 1.36 -14.57 13.35
CA GLY A 151 1.08 -15.59 12.36
C GLY A 151 2.32 -16.43 12.03
N ASN A 152 2.11 -17.73 11.79
CA ASN A 152 3.18 -18.62 11.32
C ASN A 152 3.48 -18.34 9.84
N VAL A 153 4.57 -17.62 9.59
CA VAL A 153 4.99 -17.20 8.25
C VAL A 153 5.18 -18.40 7.31
N TYR A 154 5.83 -19.48 7.75
CA TYR A 154 6.10 -20.65 6.90
C TYR A 154 4.81 -21.37 6.47
N GLN A 155 3.86 -21.51 7.41
CA GLN A 155 2.55 -22.10 7.12
C GLN A 155 1.73 -21.24 6.16
N THR A 156 1.78 -19.91 6.33
CA THR A 156 1.13 -19.00 5.39
C THR A 156 1.75 -19.10 4.01
N LEU A 157 3.08 -19.07 3.89
CA LEU A 157 3.78 -19.16 2.60
C LEU A 157 3.51 -20.48 1.86
N SER A 158 3.43 -21.61 2.56
CA SER A 158 3.17 -22.92 1.97
C SER A 158 1.74 -23.06 1.42
N THR A 159 0.78 -22.37 2.03
CA THR A 159 -0.65 -22.44 1.65
C THR A 159 -1.08 -21.30 0.74
N ALA A 160 -0.35 -20.19 0.73
CA ALA A 160 -0.67 -18.98 -0.03
C ALA A 160 -0.47 -19.13 -1.54
N GLY A 161 0.16 -20.20 -2.05
CA GLY A 161 0.36 -20.38 -3.50
C GLY A 161 1.21 -19.27 -4.15
N LEU A 162 2.15 -18.69 -3.40
CA LEU A 162 3.00 -17.56 -3.82
C LEU A 162 4.32 -18.00 -4.47
N ASN A 163 4.55 -19.31 -4.64
CA ASN A 163 5.76 -19.85 -5.25
C ASN A 163 5.94 -19.45 -6.74
N LYS A 164 4.90 -18.89 -7.35
CA LYS A 164 4.94 -18.35 -8.73
C LYS A 164 4.82 -16.83 -8.76
N ALA A 165 4.86 -16.15 -7.61
CA ALA A 165 4.75 -14.69 -7.57
C ALA A 165 5.98 -14.04 -8.22
N ASP A 166 5.77 -13.00 -9.02
CA ASP A 166 6.83 -12.12 -9.51
C ASP A 166 7.21 -11.09 -8.44
N VAL A 167 6.23 -10.71 -7.61
CA VAL A 167 6.39 -9.76 -6.51
C VAL A 167 5.49 -10.11 -5.34
N ILE A 168 5.99 -9.88 -4.13
CA ILE A 168 5.26 -10.01 -2.87
C ILE A 168 5.29 -8.64 -2.17
N PHE A 169 4.13 -8.08 -1.84
CA PHE A 169 4.01 -6.90 -0.98
C PHE A 169 3.84 -7.31 0.48
N GLY A 170 4.73 -6.84 1.33
CA GLY A 170 4.77 -7.13 2.76
C GLY A 170 6.20 -7.40 3.26
N PRO A 171 6.35 -7.82 4.52
CA PRO A 171 5.34 -7.78 5.57
C PRO A 171 5.16 -6.36 6.14
N LEU A 172 4.28 -6.22 7.14
CA LEU A 172 4.24 -5.04 8.01
C LEU A 172 5.25 -5.13 9.17
N TYR A 173 5.53 -6.35 9.66
CA TYR A 173 6.26 -6.55 10.91
C TYR A 173 7.70 -7.03 10.69
N THR A 174 8.69 -6.39 11.33
CA THR A 174 10.13 -6.72 11.25
C THR A 174 10.42 -8.22 11.34
N LYS A 175 9.85 -8.91 12.34
CA LYS A 175 10.17 -10.32 12.60
C LYS A 175 9.76 -11.28 11.47
N GLN A 176 8.92 -10.82 10.55
CA GLN A 176 8.44 -11.59 9.41
C GLN A 176 9.28 -11.37 8.15
N VAL A 177 10.16 -10.36 8.14
CA VAL A 177 10.88 -9.92 6.93
C VAL A 177 11.80 -11.02 6.43
N LYS A 178 12.72 -11.50 7.28
CA LYS A 178 13.69 -12.53 6.91
C LYS A 178 13.07 -13.78 6.28
N PRO A 179 12.11 -14.49 6.93
CA PRO A 179 11.53 -15.70 6.34
C PRO A 179 10.80 -15.45 5.01
N ILE A 180 10.16 -14.28 4.84
CA ILE A 180 9.51 -13.93 3.56
C ILE A 180 10.55 -13.56 2.49
N ALA A 181 11.62 -12.87 2.87
CA ALA A 181 12.69 -12.48 1.98
C ALA A 181 13.49 -13.69 1.46
N ASP A 182 13.73 -14.68 2.33
CA ASP A 182 14.35 -15.95 1.96
C ASP A 182 13.43 -16.71 0.98
N PHE A 183 12.13 -16.82 1.28
CA PHE A 183 11.15 -17.42 0.35
C PHE A 183 11.10 -16.70 -1.01
N ALA A 184 11.06 -15.36 -1.01
CA ALA A 184 11.00 -14.57 -2.22
C ALA A 184 12.25 -14.81 -3.08
N LYS A 185 13.43 -14.85 -2.45
CA LYS A 185 14.70 -15.15 -3.11
C LYS A 185 14.68 -16.55 -3.74
N ASP A 186 14.28 -17.57 -2.99
CA ASP A 186 14.25 -18.96 -3.44
C ASP A 186 13.27 -19.19 -4.61
N ASN A 187 12.19 -18.41 -4.66
CA ASN A 187 11.18 -18.49 -5.72
C ASN A 187 11.39 -17.44 -6.84
N GLY A 188 12.47 -16.65 -6.79
CA GLY A 188 12.78 -15.64 -7.80
C GLY A 188 11.81 -14.46 -7.84
N ALA A 189 11.06 -14.23 -6.76
CA ALA A 189 10.16 -13.10 -6.56
C ALA A 189 10.92 -11.88 -6.03
N LYS A 190 10.38 -10.69 -6.25
CA LYS A 190 10.77 -9.47 -5.54
C LYS A 190 9.97 -9.32 -4.25
N LEU A 191 10.60 -8.92 -3.16
CA LEU A 191 9.90 -8.55 -1.93
C LEU A 191 9.84 -7.04 -1.82
N VAL A 192 8.64 -6.45 -1.87
CA VAL A 192 8.43 -5.03 -1.62
C VAL A 192 7.98 -4.87 -0.18
N ILE A 193 8.82 -4.23 0.64
CA ILE A 193 8.53 -3.90 2.03
C ILE A 193 7.90 -2.50 2.02
N PRO A 194 6.57 -2.40 2.19
CA PRO A 194 5.85 -1.18 1.88
C PRO A 194 5.88 -0.14 3.00
N PHE A 195 6.32 -0.52 4.20
CA PHE A 195 6.34 0.36 5.39
C PHE A 195 7.67 0.22 6.13
N SER A 196 7.96 1.18 7.01
CA SER A 196 9.17 1.14 7.82
C SER A 196 9.21 -0.10 8.69
N ILE A 197 10.35 -0.79 8.65
CA ILE A 197 10.70 -1.90 9.51
C ILE A 197 12.02 -1.58 10.19
N ASN A 198 12.21 -2.10 11.40
CA ASN A 198 13.53 -2.14 12.02
C ASN A 198 14.33 -3.28 11.37
N GLY A 199 15.53 -3.01 10.85
CA GLY A 199 16.40 -4.05 10.29
C GLY A 199 17.21 -3.54 9.09
N ASN A 200 18.09 -4.41 8.57
CA ASN A 200 18.95 -4.10 7.42
C ASN A 200 19.01 -5.27 6.42
N ASP A 201 17.94 -6.08 6.34
CA ASP A 201 17.85 -7.21 5.40
C ASP A 201 18.05 -6.77 3.94
N VAL A 202 17.64 -5.53 3.61
CA VAL A 202 17.87 -4.94 2.29
C VAL A 202 19.36 -4.86 1.92
N ALA A 203 20.28 -4.72 2.88
CA ALA A 203 21.72 -4.71 2.58
C ALA A 203 22.29 -6.07 2.18
N SER A 204 21.62 -7.18 2.54
CA SER A 204 22.11 -8.55 2.31
C SER A 204 21.27 -9.36 1.33
N ASN A 205 20.07 -8.88 0.95
CA ASN A 205 19.18 -9.58 0.04
C ASN A 205 18.81 -8.72 -1.18
N SER A 206 19.31 -9.13 -2.36
CA SER A 206 19.13 -8.47 -3.65
C SER A 206 17.69 -8.41 -4.17
N ASN A 207 16.78 -9.18 -3.58
CA ASN A 207 15.38 -9.26 -4.00
C ASN A 207 14.48 -8.28 -3.24
N ILE A 208 15.00 -7.63 -2.19
CA ILE A 208 14.24 -6.68 -1.37
C ILE A 208 14.20 -5.30 -2.04
N PHE A 209 13.02 -4.70 -2.03
CA PHE A 209 12.74 -3.29 -2.28
C PHE A 209 12.17 -2.71 -0.99
N GLN A 210 12.92 -1.84 -0.34
CA GLN A 210 12.49 -1.16 0.88
C GLN A 210 12.03 0.25 0.55
N VAL A 211 10.75 0.54 0.77
CA VAL A 211 10.14 1.83 0.39
C VAL A 211 10.55 2.95 1.33
N TYR A 212 10.52 2.72 2.64
CA TYR A 212 10.83 3.76 3.63
C TYR A 212 12.25 3.58 4.17
N GLN A 213 12.97 4.70 4.24
CA GLN A 213 14.34 4.73 4.74
C GLN A 213 14.38 4.78 6.27
N SER A 214 15.54 4.48 6.86
CA SER A 214 15.75 4.78 8.28
C SER A 214 15.77 6.31 8.50
N PRO A 215 15.41 6.80 9.69
CA PRO A 215 15.53 8.22 10.01
C PRO A 215 16.92 8.81 9.74
N GLU A 216 17.98 8.05 10.04
CA GLU A 216 19.37 8.47 9.81
C GLU A 216 19.65 8.64 8.32
N TYR A 217 19.27 7.68 7.48
CA TYR A 217 19.46 7.78 6.03
C TYR A 217 18.66 8.97 5.48
N PHE A 218 17.39 9.09 5.86
CA PHE A 218 16.52 10.17 5.40
C PHE A 218 17.10 11.55 5.77
N TYR A 219 17.46 11.77 7.03
CA TYR A 219 18.00 13.07 7.45
C TYR A 219 19.38 13.36 6.88
N ASN A 220 20.22 12.35 6.64
CA ASN A 220 21.50 12.56 5.96
C ASN A 220 21.30 13.09 4.52
N GLU A 221 20.33 12.55 3.77
CA GLU A 221 20.00 13.08 2.44
C GLU A 221 19.39 14.49 2.54
N VAL A 222 18.46 14.71 3.48
CA VAL A 222 17.89 16.05 3.73
C VAL A 222 18.98 17.08 4.01
N ILE A 223 19.96 16.76 4.86
CA ILE A 223 21.07 17.67 5.21
C ILE A 223 21.91 18.00 3.97
N LYS A 224 22.27 17.01 3.14
CA LYS A 224 23.04 17.24 1.90
C LYS A 224 22.35 18.26 1.00
N HIS A 225 21.04 18.12 0.81
CA HIS A 225 20.27 19.03 -0.03
C HIS A 225 19.99 20.39 0.65
N PHE A 226 19.83 20.41 1.97
CA PHE A 226 19.68 21.63 2.76
C PHE A 226 20.90 22.54 2.61
N VAL A 227 22.11 22.03 2.92
CA VAL A 227 23.33 22.85 2.92
C VAL A 227 23.75 23.30 1.53
N TYR A 228 23.37 22.54 0.49
CA TYR A 228 23.51 22.98 -0.90
C TYR A 228 22.57 24.14 -1.21
N ARG A 229 21.28 24.01 -0.86
CA ARG A 229 20.23 24.97 -1.22
C ARG A 229 20.29 26.28 -0.44
N PHE A 230 20.62 26.20 0.85
CA PHE A 230 20.55 27.32 1.79
C PHE A 230 21.95 27.78 2.23
N SER A 231 22.96 27.62 1.37
CA SER A 231 24.36 27.96 1.66
C SER A 231 24.59 29.44 2.00
N ASN A 232 23.71 30.34 1.54
CA ASN A 232 23.77 31.78 1.82
C ASN A 232 22.92 32.22 3.03
N TYR A 233 22.23 31.30 3.72
CA TYR A 233 21.38 31.61 4.87
C TYR A 233 22.19 31.68 6.18
N HIS A 234 21.62 32.37 7.17
CA HIS A 234 21.95 32.19 8.58
C HIS A 234 20.97 31.19 9.21
N VAL A 235 21.47 30.11 9.80
CA VAL A 235 20.61 29.10 10.43
C VAL A 235 20.41 29.41 11.91
N VAL A 236 19.17 29.34 12.38
CA VAL A 236 18.83 29.48 13.80
C VAL A 236 18.15 28.21 14.27
N VAL A 237 18.83 27.44 15.12
CA VAL A 237 18.24 26.27 15.76
C VAL A 237 17.62 26.69 17.09
N ILE A 238 16.33 26.43 17.28
CA ILE A 238 15.60 26.72 18.50
C ILE A 238 15.48 25.43 19.32
N ASP A 239 16.05 25.46 20.52
CA ASP A 239 15.79 24.47 21.55
C ASP A 239 14.45 24.73 22.22
N CYS A 240 13.48 23.87 21.95
CA CYS A 240 12.13 23.95 22.49
C CYS A 240 11.98 23.27 23.86
N ASN A 241 13.08 22.80 24.48
CA ASN A 241 13.09 22.07 25.75
C ASN A 241 12.28 20.76 25.73
N ASP A 242 12.08 20.19 24.54
CA ASP A 242 11.34 18.95 24.34
C ASP A 242 12.23 17.73 24.59
N ARG A 243 12.17 17.18 25.80
CA ARG A 243 12.96 16.01 26.20
C ARG A 243 12.53 14.70 25.51
N THR A 244 11.37 14.66 24.86
CA THR A 244 10.87 13.47 24.16
C THR A 244 11.10 13.55 22.65
N SER A 245 11.73 14.63 22.16
CA SER A 245 12.03 14.79 20.75
C SER A 245 13.03 13.75 20.24
N ASP A 246 12.73 13.20 19.07
CA ASP A 246 13.58 12.31 18.28
C ASP A 246 14.39 13.08 17.20
N LYS A 247 14.23 14.41 17.09
CA LYS A 247 14.85 15.22 16.03
C LYS A 247 16.32 15.59 16.30
N GLY A 248 16.91 15.02 17.35
CA GLY A 248 18.33 15.15 17.67
C GLY A 248 19.24 14.64 16.54
N VAL A 249 18.87 13.54 15.88
CA VAL A 249 19.63 12.98 14.74
C VAL A 249 19.80 14.00 13.62
N PHE A 250 18.72 14.72 13.28
CA PHE A 250 18.76 15.77 12.26
C PHE A 250 19.54 17.00 12.72
N THR A 251 19.16 17.59 13.86
CA THR A 251 19.74 18.86 14.31
C THR A 251 21.22 18.76 14.67
N PHE A 252 21.68 17.62 15.19
CA PHE A 252 23.11 17.37 15.39
C PHE A 252 23.86 17.22 14.07
N GLY A 253 23.35 16.37 13.16
CA GLY A 253 23.97 16.15 11.85
C GLY A 253 24.04 17.44 11.02
N LEU A 254 22.97 18.23 11.04
CA LEU A 254 22.91 19.51 10.33
C LEU A 254 23.96 20.48 10.85
N ARG A 255 24.04 20.71 12.17
CA ARG A 255 25.01 21.66 12.75
C ARG A 255 26.45 21.28 12.42
N LYS A 256 26.77 19.98 12.44
CA LYS A 256 28.09 19.48 12.03
C LYS A 256 28.41 19.81 10.57
N GLU A 257 27.45 19.62 9.66
CA GLU A 257 27.63 19.93 8.24
C GLU A 257 27.68 21.44 7.96
N LEU A 258 26.93 22.25 8.71
CA LEU A 258 27.00 23.72 8.63
C LEU A 258 28.38 24.23 9.04
N GLU A 259 28.92 23.73 10.15
CA GLU A 259 30.27 24.06 10.63
C GLU A 259 31.33 23.67 9.60
N ALA A 260 31.29 22.44 9.09
CA ALA A 260 32.23 21.94 8.08
C ALA A 260 32.23 22.79 6.78
N ARG A 261 31.14 23.50 6.49
CA ARG A 261 30.96 24.33 5.29
C ARG A 261 31.05 25.83 5.57
N ASN A 262 31.35 26.24 6.79
CA ASN A 262 31.36 27.64 7.23
C ASN A 262 30.02 28.37 6.99
N ILE A 263 28.89 27.67 7.11
CA ILE A 263 27.56 28.27 7.06
C ILE A 263 27.19 28.71 8.47
N SER A 264 26.88 30.00 8.64
CA SER A 264 26.62 30.59 9.96
C SER A 264 25.39 29.97 10.63
N CYS A 265 25.55 29.54 11.88
CA CYS A 265 24.50 28.91 12.68
C CYS A 265 24.53 29.42 14.12
N ASN A 266 23.38 29.81 14.66
CA ASN A 266 23.19 30.08 16.09
C ASN A 266 22.23 29.07 16.70
N VAL A 267 22.36 28.84 18.01
CA VAL A 267 21.40 28.07 18.80
C VAL A 267 20.81 29.00 19.86
N THR A 268 19.48 29.02 19.96
CA THR A 268 18.74 29.76 20.98
C THR A 268 17.76 28.85 21.69
N ASN A 269 17.11 29.33 22.75
CA ASN A 269 16.13 28.56 23.52
C ASN A 269 14.77 29.26 23.47
N LEU A 270 13.70 28.48 23.41
CA LEU A 270 12.32 28.95 23.40
C LEU A 270 11.98 29.84 24.62
N ASN A 271 12.66 29.62 25.74
CA ASN A 271 12.46 30.37 26.99
C ASN A 271 13.43 31.54 27.17
N SER A 272 14.28 31.83 26.18
CA SER A 272 15.17 33.00 26.24
C SER A 272 14.38 34.31 26.25
N SER A 273 14.96 35.38 26.81
CA SER A 273 14.37 36.71 26.72
C SER A 273 14.29 37.18 25.27
N ASP A 274 13.35 38.07 24.94
CA ASP A 274 13.16 38.54 23.56
C ASP A 274 14.43 39.17 22.97
N ALA A 275 15.18 39.93 23.78
CA ALA A 275 16.46 40.49 23.38
C ALA A 275 17.52 39.41 23.06
N MET A 276 17.59 38.32 23.82
CA MET A 276 18.52 37.21 23.53
C MET A 276 18.06 36.38 22.33
N PHE A 277 16.75 36.18 22.20
CA PHE A 277 16.16 35.51 21.05
C PHE A 277 16.49 36.26 19.76
N ALA A 278 16.21 37.57 19.71
CA ALA A 278 16.48 38.43 18.56
C ALA A 278 17.96 38.47 18.15
N LYS A 279 18.88 38.52 19.13
CA LYS A 279 20.34 38.49 18.87
C LYS A 279 20.83 37.24 18.15
N SER A 280 20.04 36.17 18.17
CA SER A 280 20.39 34.92 17.48
C SER A 280 20.15 34.99 15.97
N PHE A 281 19.46 36.02 15.47
CA PHE A 281 19.13 36.19 14.04
C PHE A 281 20.11 37.16 13.36
N SER A 282 20.34 36.94 12.06
CA SER A 282 21.11 37.86 11.23
C SER A 282 20.21 38.98 10.69
N ALA A 283 20.66 40.23 10.86
CA ALA A 283 20.02 41.40 10.25
C ALA A 283 20.37 41.57 8.75
N VAL A 284 21.38 40.85 8.25
CA VAL A 284 21.93 41.05 6.90
C VAL A 284 21.77 39.82 5.98
N LYS A 285 21.61 38.63 6.56
CA LYS A 285 21.33 37.39 5.82
C LYS A 285 19.90 36.94 6.04
N PRO A 286 19.29 36.23 5.07
CA PRO A 286 18.03 35.53 5.33
C PRO A 286 18.24 34.45 6.40
N ASN A 287 17.26 34.29 7.28
CA ASN A 287 17.32 33.39 8.41
C ASN A 287 16.50 32.13 8.13
N MET A 288 17.10 30.95 8.36
CA MET A 288 16.40 29.66 8.31
C MET A 288 16.23 29.13 9.72
N VAL A 289 15.00 29.10 10.20
CA VAL A 289 14.66 28.65 11.56
C VAL A 289 14.32 27.16 11.55
N ILE A 290 14.92 26.43 12.49
CA ILE A 290 14.74 24.99 12.68
C ILE A 290 14.46 24.74 14.16
N LEU A 291 13.43 23.98 14.47
CA LEU A 291 13.11 23.58 15.84
C LEU A 291 13.78 22.25 16.15
N ASN A 292 14.19 22.00 17.38
CA ASN A 292 14.66 20.67 17.79
C ASN A 292 13.52 19.67 18.06
N THR A 293 12.28 19.97 17.65
CA THR A 293 11.11 19.09 17.77
C THR A 293 10.15 19.28 16.59
N GLY A 294 9.43 18.21 16.26
CA GLY A 294 8.35 18.21 15.27
C GLY A 294 6.95 18.44 15.88
N ARG A 295 6.83 18.61 17.20
CA ARG A 295 5.53 18.63 17.89
C ARG A 295 4.79 19.97 17.77
N SER A 296 3.46 19.90 17.70
CA SER A 296 2.58 21.07 17.52
C SER A 296 2.64 22.12 18.64
N PRO A 297 2.64 21.76 19.95
CA PRO A 297 2.65 22.77 21.02
C PRO A 297 3.88 23.68 20.97
N GLU A 298 5.05 23.12 20.72
CA GLU A 298 6.32 23.85 20.61
C GLU A 298 6.40 24.63 19.30
N LEU A 299 5.89 24.08 18.19
CA LEU A 299 5.75 24.81 16.93
C LEU A 299 4.93 26.09 17.11
N ASN A 300 3.78 26.01 17.76
CA ASN A 300 2.90 27.17 17.92
C ASN A 300 3.55 28.27 18.77
N GLN A 301 4.22 27.90 19.87
CA GLN A 301 4.97 28.86 20.70
C GLN A 301 6.09 29.53 19.90
N VAL A 302 6.82 28.79 19.07
CA VAL A 302 7.84 29.41 18.19
C VAL A 302 7.20 30.34 17.17
N LEU A 303 6.08 29.96 16.54
CA LEU A 303 5.40 30.82 15.57
C LEU A 303 4.97 32.15 16.19
N GLU A 304 4.44 32.13 17.41
CA GLU A 304 4.09 33.35 18.16
C GLU A 304 5.32 34.22 18.45
N ARG A 305 6.44 33.61 18.87
CA ARG A 305 7.70 34.35 19.07
C ARG A 305 8.25 34.96 17.79
N LEU A 306 8.15 34.24 16.68
CA LEU A 306 8.55 34.76 15.37
C LEU A 306 7.63 35.91 14.92
N ASP A 307 6.34 35.88 15.27
CA ASP A 307 5.42 36.99 14.99
C ASP A 307 5.82 38.25 15.75
N ALA A 308 6.12 38.13 17.04
CA ALA A 308 6.64 39.24 17.84
C ALA A 308 7.95 39.79 17.25
N LEU A 309 8.91 38.90 16.97
CA LEU A 309 10.21 39.28 16.40
C LEU A 309 10.08 40.02 15.06
N THR A 310 9.27 39.48 14.15
CA THR A 310 9.07 40.09 12.81
C THR A 310 8.18 41.32 12.85
N GLY A 311 7.34 41.48 13.88
CA GLY A 311 6.61 42.71 14.15
C GLY A 311 7.53 43.85 14.58
N GLU A 312 8.49 43.58 15.46
CA GLU A 312 9.49 44.57 15.91
C GLU A 312 10.58 44.83 14.86
N HIS A 313 10.92 43.84 14.06
CA HIS A 313 11.97 43.90 13.06
C HIS A 313 11.48 43.47 11.66
N PRO A 314 10.66 44.30 10.98
CA PRO A 314 10.00 43.93 9.73
C PRO A 314 10.94 43.68 8.54
N SER A 315 12.20 44.12 8.62
CA SER A 315 13.22 43.83 7.61
C SER A 315 13.86 42.45 7.73
N LEU A 316 13.65 41.73 8.85
CA LEU A 316 14.18 40.38 9.02
C LEU A 316 13.49 39.40 8.07
N ALA A 317 14.27 38.86 7.13
CA ALA A 317 13.82 37.74 6.32
C ALA A 317 13.93 36.45 7.15
N VAL A 318 12.77 35.85 7.47
CA VAL A 318 12.66 34.59 8.20
C VAL A 318 11.96 33.54 7.33
N SER A 319 12.58 32.37 7.23
CA SER A 319 12.02 31.15 6.65
C SER A 319 12.05 30.01 7.68
N LEU A 320 11.17 29.01 7.55
CA LEU A 320 11.16 27.81 8.40
C LEU A 320 11.58 26.57 7.63
N PHE A 321 12.31 25.68 8.30
CA PHE A 321 12.57 24.32 7.82
C PHE A 321 12.15 23.32 8.90
N GLY A 322 11.10 22.56 8.60
CA GLY A 322 10.35 21.75 9.55
C GLY A 322 10.52 20.24 9.36
N TYR A 323 9.45 19.51 9.68
CA TYR A 323 9.41 18.05 9.71
C TYR A 323 8.10 17.52 9.14
N THR A 324 8.09 16.27 8.65
CA THR A 324 6.91 15.61 8.07
C THR A 324 5.66 15.75 8.94
N GLU A 325 5.79 15.68 10.27
CA GLU A 325 4.68 15.79 11.23
C GLU A 325 3.93 17.12 11.11
N TRP A 326 4.60 18.20 10.68
CA TRP A 326 3.96 19.51 10.50
C TRP A 326 2.91 19.49 9.40
N LEU A 327 2.97 18.53 8.47
CA LEU A 327 1.92 18.34 7.46
C LEU A 327 0.57 17.99 8.10
N MET A 328 0.55 17.40 9.30
CA MET A 328 -0.67 17.14 10.07
C MET A 328 -1.26 18.41 10.70
N TYR A 329 -0.44 19.46 10.86
CA TYR A 329 -0.84 20.72 11.51
C TYR A 329 -1.16 21.83 10.51
N VAL A 330 -1.03 21.57 9.22
CA VAL A 330 -1.26 22.54 8.13
C VAL A 330 -2.62 23.20 8.26
N LYS A 331 -3.69 22.45 8.56
CA LYS A 331 -5.05 23.00 8.72
C LYS A 331 -5.11 24.17 9.70
N TYR A 332 -4.25 24.19 10.71
CA TYR A 332 -4.22 25.22 11.75
C TYR A 332 -3.17 26.30 11.50
N ASN A 333 -2.05 25.94 10.85
CA ASN A 333 -0.86 26.80 10.73
C ASN A 333 -0.53 27.24 9.29
N GLN A 334 -1.40 26.98 8.31
CA GLN A 334 -1.13 27.24 6.89
C GLN A 334 -0.73 28.69 6.60
N GLU A 335 -1.44 29.67 7.17
CA GLU A 335 -1.12 31.09 6.98
C GLU A 335 0.29 31.42 7.51
N LYS A 336 0.66 30.86 8.66
CA LYS A 336 2.00 31.01 9.23
C LYS A 336 3.05 30.31 8.38
N PHE A 337 2.75 29.15 7.81
CA PHE A 337 3.66 28.45 6.91
C PHE A 337 3.91 29.23 5.61
N PHE A 338 2.89 29.90 5.07
CA PHE A 338 3.10 30.81 3.94
C PHE A 338 3.87 32.07 4.35
N LYS A 339 3.51 32.71 5.48
CA LYS A 339 4.22 33.90 6.01
C LYS A 339 5.72 33.64 6.15
N TYR A 340 6.08 32.49 6.72
CA TYR A 340 7.47 32.09 7.00
C TYR A 340 8.05 31.15 5.95
N ASP A 341 7.57 31.17 4.71
CA ASP A 341 8.25 30.52 3.58
C ASP A 341 8.71 29.08 3.89
N THR A 342 7.80 28.27 4.44
CA THR A 342 8.15 27.05 5.14
C THR A 342 8.47 25.90 4.20
N TYR A 343 9.58 25.21 4.47
CA TYR A 343 10.00 23.97 3.80
C TYR A 343 9.79 22.78 4.75
N ILE A 344 9.13 21.72 4.27
CA ILE A 344 8.93 20.49 5.03
C ILE A 344 9.53 19.31 4.24
N PRO A 345 10.64 18.72 4.70
CA PRO A 345 11.16 17.50 4.11
C PRO A 345 10.24 16.32 4.41
N THR A 346 9.91 15.53 3.38
CA THR A 346 9.09 14.32 3.54
C THR A 346 9.33 13.32 2.41
N ALA A 347 9.14 12.03 2.69
CA ALA A 347 9.08 10.96 1.68
C ALA A 347 7.68 10.80 1.04
N ALA A 348 6.65 11.43 1.61
CA ALA A 348 5.27 11.32 1.15
C ALA A 348 4.48 12.62 1.41
N TYR A 349 3.74 13.10 0.42
CA TYR A 349 2.94 14.31 0.54
C TYR A 349 1.52 14.13 0.03
N TYR A 350 0.56 14.25 0.95
CA TYR A 350 -0.86 14.28 0.62
C TYR A 350 -1.28 15.71 0.25
N ASN A 351 -1.52 15.95 -1.05
CA ASN A 351 -2.04 17.22 -1.54
C ASN A 351 -3.56 17.15 -1.72
N SER A 352 -4.32 17.60 -0.72
CA SER A 352 -5.80 17.64 -0.76
C SER A 352 -6.36 18.54 -1.87
N TYR A 353 -5.57 19.46 -2.43
CA TYR A 353 -5.98 20.31 -3.54
C TYR A 353 -5.79 19.66 -4.91
N SER A 354 -4.99 18.59 -5.00
CA SER A 354 -4.67 17.91 -6.26
C SER A 354 -5.91 17.23 -6.87
N THR A 355 -6.17 17.52 -8.14
CA THR A 355 -7.23 16.83 -8.91
C THR A 355 -6.99 15.31 -8.97
N LYS A 356 -5.73 14.86 -9.01
CA LYS A 356 -5.40 13.42 -8.99
C LYS A 356 -5.85 12.78 -7.67
N VAL A 357 -5.52 13.42 -6.55
CA VAL A 357 -5.90 12.97 -5.19
C VAL A 357 -7.43 12.93 -5.07
N LYS A 358 -8.12 14.04 -5.37
CA LYS A 358 -9.59 14.13 -5.28
C LYS A 358 -10.30 13.07 -6.13
N THR A 359 -9.82 12.83 -7.35
CA THR A 359 -10.39 11.79 -8.23
C THR A 359 -10.24 10.40 -7.62
N LEU A 360 -9.06 10.09 -7.07
CA LEU A 360 -8.80 8.80 -6.45
C LEU A 360 -9.62 8.61 -5.17
N GLU A 361 -9.70 9.62 -4.31
CA GLU A 361 -10.56 9.61 -3.11
C GLU A 361 -12.03 9.38 -3.44
N ASN A 362 -12.56 10.09 -4.45
CA ASN A 362 -13.94 9.90 -4.90
C ASN A 362 -14.18 8.47 -5.42
N ARG A 363 -13.21 7.90 -6.17
CA ARG A 363 -13.29 6.51 -6.62
C ARG A 363 -13.23 5.52 -5.46
N TYR A 364 -12.32 5.74 -4.51
CA TYR A 364 -12.18 4.92 -3.31
C TYR A 364 -13.51 4.86 -2.54
N MET A 365 -14.13 6.02 -2.30
CA MET A 365 -15.44 6.10 -1.64
C MET A 365 -16.53 5.34 -2.42
N ARG A 366 -16.55 5.44 -3.75
CA ARG A 366 -17.51 4.70 -4.59
C ARG A 366 -17.31 3.20 -4.55
N TRP A 367 -16.06 2.72 -4.59
CA TRP A 367 -15.71 1.30 -4.59
C TRP A 367 -15.96 0.64 -3.23
N PHE A 368 -15.47 1.27 -2.16
CA PHE A 368 -15.40 0.66 -0.84
C PHE A 368 -16.43 1.18 0.15
N LYS A 369 -17.28 2.14 -0.27
CA LYS A 369 -18.34 2.76 0.55
C LYS A 369 -17.83 3.30 1.88
N SER A 370 -16.59 3.80 1.89
CA SER A 370 -15.88 4.27 3.06
C SER A 370 -14.87 5.34 2.66
N SER A 371 -14.69 6.36 3.48
CA SER A 371 -13.65 7.37 3.31
C SER A 371 -12.28 6.80 3.66
N MET A 372 -11.21 7.38 3.10
CA MET A 372 -9.85 7.06 3.53
C MET A 372 -9.62 7.54 4.96
N MET A 373 -8.83 6.81 5.73
CA MET A 373 -8.48 7.18 7.09
C MET A 373 -7.52 8.38 7.14
N ASP A 374 -7.63 9.18 8.22
CA ASP A 374 -6.82 10.37 8.46
C ASP A 374 -5.46 10.06 9.06
N TYR A 375 -4.62 9.43 8.25
CA TYR A 375 -3.22 9.15 8.56
C TYR A 375 -2.28 9.79 7.54
N LEU A 376 -1.05 10.06 7.97
CA LEU A 376 0.04 10.42 7.10
C LEU A 376 1.12 9.32 7.17
N PRO A 377 1.52 8.71 6.04
CA PRO A 377 0.91 8.81 4.71
C PRO A 377 -0.52 8.23 4.64
N ARG A 378 -1.31 8.60 3.63
CA ARG A 378 -2.61 7.96 3.35
C ARG A 378 -2.37 6.56 2.78
N PHE A 379 -2.90 5.53 3.44
CA PHE A 379 -2.56 4.15 3.12
C PHE A 379 -3.10 3.72 1.75
N ALA A 380 -4.30 4.16 1.36
CA ALA A 380 -4.85 3.86 0.05
C ALA A 380 -4.02 4.50 -1.08
N LEU A 381 -3.54 5.73 -0.90
CA LEU A 381 -2.67 6.37 -1.88
C LEU A 381 -1.31 5.68 -1.97
N THR A 382 -0.73 5.30 -0.82
CA THR A 382 0.50 4.50 -0.76
C THR A 382 0.35 3.18 -1.53
N GLY A 383 -0.75 2.45 -1.30
CA GLY A 383 -1.03 1.20 -2.01
C GLY A 383 -1.21 1.39 -3.50
N TYR A 384 -1.85 2.48 -3.89
CA TYR A 384 -2.03 2.84 -5.30
C TYR A 384 -0.69 3.14 -5.98
N ASP A 385 0.12 4.04 -5.42
CA ASP A 385 1.42 4.42 -5.97
C ASP A 385 2.36 3.20 -6.08
N HIS A 386 2.41 2.36 -5.05
CA HIS A 386 3.19 1.13 -5.07
C HIS A 386 2.70 0.17 -6.16
N GLY A 387 1.39 -0.01 -6.30
CA GLY A 387 0.81 -0.84 -7.37
C GLY A 387 1.19 -0.32 -8.76
N MET A 388 0.98 0.97 -9.00
CA MET A 388 1.28 1.61 -10.28
C MET A 388 2.76 1.48 -10.64
N PHE A 389 3.66 1.70 -9.68
CA PHE A 389 5.10 1.65 -9.92
C PHE A 389 5.62 0.23 -10.14
N PHE A 390 5.40 -0.66 -9.18
CA PHE A 390 5.98 -2.00 -9.20
C PHE A 390 5.35 -2.89 -10.25
N LEU A 391 4.02 -2.89 -10.38
CA LEU A 391 3.34 -3.81 -11.29
C LEU A 391 3.59 -3.42 -12.75
N ARG A 392 3.54 -2.14 -13.09
CA ARG A 392 3.92 -1.66 -14.43
C ARG A 392 5.41 -1.91 -14.70
N GLY A 393 6.26 -1.63 -13.73
CA GLY A 393 7.70 -1.84 -13.84
C GLY A 393 8.08 -3.30 -14.10
N ILE A 394 7.47 -4.23 -13.37
CA ILE A 394 7.67 -5.67 -13.52
C ILE A 394 7.00 -6.18 -14.81
N TYR A 395 5.81 -5.70 -15.15
CA TYR A 395 5.20 -6.04 -16.43
C TYR A 395 6.10 -5.64 -17.59
N ASN A 396 6.75 -4.47 -17.56
CA ASN A 396 7.62 -4.03 -18.65
C ASN A 396 8.98 -4.76 -18.66
N ASN A 397 9.61 -4.93 -17.50
CA ASN A 397 11.02 -5.33 -17.42
C ASN A 397 11.25 -6.76 -16.88
N GLY A 398 10.19 -7.43 -16.40
CA GLY A 398 10.27 -8.75 -15.76
C GLY A 398 11.29 -8.78 -14.63
N LYS A 399 12.15 -9.81 -14.63
CA LYS A 399 13.20 -9.97 -13.61
C LYS A 399 14.21 -8.82 -13.57
N LYS A 400 14.41 -8.11 -14.69
CA LYS A 400 15.36 -6.98 -14.79
C LYS A 400 14.86 -5.69 -14.13
N PHE A 401 13.60 -5.64 -13.69
CA PHE A 401 13.09 -4.47 -12.97
C PHE A 401 13.94 -4.17 -11.72
N ASN A 402 14.43 -2.94 -11.62
CA ASN A 402 15.29 -2.46 -10.53
C ASN A 402 14.78 -1.14 -9.90
N GLY A 403 13.67 -0.58 -10.40
CA GLY A 403 13.08 0.66 -9.90
C GLY A 403 13.91 1.93 -10.11
N SER A 404 14.94 1.93 -10.96
CA SER A 404 15.83 3.10 -11.15
C SER A 404 15.19 4.23 -11.96
N THR A 405 14.05 4.00 -12.61
CA THR A 405 13.31 5.06 -13.29
C THR A 405 12.35 5.72 -12.30
N ALA A 406 12.53 7.01 -12.01
CA ALA A 406 11.69 7.74 -11.08
C ALA A 406 10.21 7.77 -11.50
N ASP A 407 9.32 7.60 -10.53
CA ASP A 407 7.87 7.74 -10.72
C ASP A 407 7.47 9.22 -10.80
N LYS A 408 7.23 9.69 -12.03
CA LYS A 408 6.76 11.06 -12.28
C LYS A 408 5.25 11.25 -12.03
N ASN A 409 4.51 10.15 -11.84
CA ASN A 409 3.06 10.15 -11.78
C ASN A 409 2.51 9.80 -10.40
N ALA A 410 3.37 9.57 -9.42
CA ALA A 410 3.01 9.32 -8.03
C ALA A 410 1.99 10.36 -7.53
N VAL A 411 0.98 9.86 -6.82
CA VAL A 411 -0.09 10.67 -6.23
C VAL A 411 0.36 11.26 -4.89
N GLN A 412 1.17 10.51 -4.13
CA GLN A 412 1.62 10.87 -2.80
C GLN A 412 3.10 10.57 -2.55
N THR A 413 3.58 9.40 -2.97
CA THR A 413 4.93 8.90 -2.61
C THR A 413 5.78 8.77 -3.87
N PRO A 414 6.74 9.68 -4.13
CA PRO A 414 7.67 9.51 -5.24
C PRO A 414 8.54 8.28 -4.99
N LEU A 415 8.65 7.44 -6.02
CA LEU A 415 9.42 6.21 -5.98
C LEU A 415 10.58 6.28 -6.97
N HIS A 416 11.79 6.12 -6.46
CA HIS A 416 13.01 6.02 -7.24
C HIS A 416 14.00 5.16 -6.45
N PHE A 417 14.37 3.99 -6.97
CA PHE A 417 15.13 3.02 -6.21
C PHE A 417 16.60 3.00 -6.59
N THR A 418 17.46 3.04 -5.58
CA THR A 418 18.91 2.88 -5.70
C THR A 418 19.33 1.57 -5.06
N LYS A 419 20.32 0.90 -5.65
CA LYS A 419 20.85 -0.37 -5.14
C LYS A 419 21.79 -0.13 -3.95
N LEU A 420 21.65 -0.92 -2.88
CA LEU A 420 22.48 -0.84 -1.70
C LEU A 420 23.64 -1.86 -1.77
N GLY A 421 24.76 -1.47 -2.37
CA GLY A 421 25.92 -2.35 -2.55
C GLY A 421 25.56 -3.64 -3.30
N SER A 422 25.86 -4.79 -2.69
CA SER A 422 25.45 -6.11 -3.21
C SER A 422 24.03 -6.54 -2.82
N GLY A 423 23.37 -5.77 -1.95
CA GLY A 423 22.02 -6.01 -1.48
C GLY A 423 20.93 -5.63 -2.47
N GLY A 424 19.75 -5.40 -1.93
CA GLY A 424 18.54 -4.98 -2.62
C GLY A 424 18.51 -3.49 -2.90
N TYR A 425 17.30 -2.95 -2.94
CA TYR A 425 17.01 -1.61 -3.41
C TYR A 425 16.28 -0.82 -2.33
N GLN A 426 16.65 0.45 -2.17
CA GLN A 426 16.01 1.36 -1.25
C GLN A 426 15.49 2.57 -2.02
N ASN A 427 14.30 3.05 -1.66
CA ASN A 427 13.80 4.29 -2.22
C ASN A 427 14.75 5.44 -1.84
N ALA A 428 15.16 6.20 -2.82
CA ALA A 428 15.91 7.44 -2.67
C ALA A 428 15.03 8.67 -2.89
N GLY A 429 13.81 8.49 -3.40
CA GLY A 429 12.88 9.60 -3.66
C GLY A 429 12.39 10.26 -2.37
N PHE A 430 12.55 11.57 -2.29
CA PHE A 430 11.91 12.42 -1.29
C PHE A 430 11.71 13.84 -1.83
N MET A 431 11.09 14.71 -1.04
CA MET A 431 10.85 16.09 -1.47
C MET A 431 10.92 17.09 -0.32
N PHE A 432 11.06 18.36 -0.65
CA PHE A 432 10.64 19.46 0.21
C PHE A 432 9.29 19.97 -0.27
N VAL A 433 8.29 19.93 0.63
CA VAL A 433 7.02 20.64 0.45
C VAL A 433 7.24 22.09 0.87
N HIS A 434 7.09 23.02 -0.06
CA HIS A 434 7.41 24.42 0.16
C HIS A 434 6.16 25.28 0.08
N TYR A 435 5.81 25.90 1.21
CA TYR A 435 4.75 26.87 1.37
C TYR A 435 5.31 28.26 1.07
N ASN A 436 5.08 28.75 -0.14
CA ASN A 436 5.65 30.01 -0.63
C ASN A 436 4.91 31.22 -0.05
N ARG A 437 5.61 32.34 0.11
CA ARG A 437 5.02 33.62 0.58
C ARG A 437 3.87 34.15 -0.29
N ASN A 438 3.76 33.71 -1.54
CA ASN A 438 2.65 34.05 -2.44
C ASN A 438 1.43 33.12 -2.32
N ASN A 439 1.32 32.36 -1.22
CA ASN A 439 0.25 31.39 -0.94
C ASN A 439 0.18 30.21 -1.92
N THR A 440 1.27 29.91 -2.63
CA THR A 440 1.38 28.71 -3.48
C THR A 440 2.18 27.61 -2.79
N ILE A 441 1.87 26.36 -3.12
CA ILE A 441 2.63 25.19 -2.64
C ILE A 441 3.41 24.61 -3.81
N SER A 442 4.71 24.44 -3.62
CA SER A 442 5.60 23.82 -4.61
C SER A 442 6.30 22.60 -4.03
N LEU A 443 6.63 21.64 -4.89
CA LEU A 443 7.36 20.42 -4.51
C LEU A 443 8.75 20.47 -5.14
N ILE A 444 9.78 20.33 -4.31
CA ILE A 444 11.17 20.23 -4.74
C ILE A 444 11.56 18.76 -4.56
N ASN A 445 11.56 17.99 -5.65
CA ASN A 445 11.84 16.55 -5.63
C ASN A 445 13.34 16.27 -5.75
N PHE A 446 13.80 15.23 -5.06
CA PHE A 446 15.18 14.75 -5.05
C PHE A 446 15.25 13.27 -5.40
#